data_AF-A0A349Q183-F1
#
_entry.id   AF-A0A349Q183-F1
#
_cell.length_a   1.000
_cell.length_b   1.000
_cell.length_c   1.000
_cell.angle_alpha   90.00
_cell.angle_beta   90.00
_cell.angle_gamma   90.00
#
_symmetry.space_group_name_H-M   'P 1'
#
loop_
_entity.id
_entity.type
_entity.pdbx_description
1 polymer ?
#
loop_
_entity_poly.entity_id
_entity_poly.type
_entity_poly.pdbx_seq_one_letter_code
_entity_poly.pdbx_strand_id
1 'polypeptide(L)' 'MEIVLKIDQHKKEAKALIEYLKNLPFVEIENMSSKKRYNTETEKAINDARSGNTYPTNLEELRKQFYS' A
#
# COMPACT_ATOMS: atom_id res chain seq x y z
N MET A 1 6.75 22.39 18.19
CA MET A 1 5.30 22.52 17.93
C MET A 1 5.08 21.86 16.58
N GLU A 2 4.30 20.80 16.53
CA GLU A 2 4.12 19.96 15.34
C GLU A 2 2.76 20.24 14.70
N ILE A 3 2.70 20.34 13.37
CA ILE A 3 1.47 20.67 12.63
C ILE A 3 1.28 19.60 11.54
N VAL A 4 0.15 18.89 11.61
CA VAL A 4 -0.22 17.87 10.62
C VAL A 4 -1.19 18.45 9.60
N LEU A 5 -0.76 18.49 8.33
CA LEU A 5 -1.58 18.97 7.20
C LEU A 5 -2.13 17.80 6.40
N LYS A 6 -3.46 17.72 6.25
CA LYS A 6 -4.11 16.75 5.37
C LYS A 6 -4.30 17.35 3.98
N ILE A 7 -3.57 16.83 3.00
CA ILE A 7 -3.59 17.32 1.62
C ILE A 7 -4.21 16.26 0.71
N ASP A 8 -5.24 16.65 -0.05
CA ASP A 8 -5.84 15.81 -1.09
C ASP A 8 -5.02 15.89 -2.39
N GLN A 9 -4.33 14.80 -2.73
CA GLN A 9 -3.43 14.72 -3.89
C GLN A 9 -4.14 14.72 -5.25
N HIS A 10 -5.47 14.66 -5.29
CA HIS A 10 -6.23 14.66 -6.55
C HIS A 10 -6.30 16.04 -7.22
N LYS A 11 -6.01 17.11 -6.47
CA LYS A 11 -6.01 18.49 -6.99
C LYS A 11 -4.65 18.88 -7.54
N LYS A 12 -4.62 19.70 -8.61
CA LYS A 12 -3.37 20.12 -9.26
C LYS A 12 -2.53 21.00 -8.34
N GLU A 13 -3.19 21.88 -7.58
CA GLU A 13 -2.60 22.80 -6.63
C GLU A 13 -1.95 22.04 -5.46
N ALA A 14 -2.59 20.95 -5.02
CA ALA A 14 -2.08 20.10 -3.97
C ALA A 14 -0.78 19.37 -4.37
N LYS A 15 -0.65 18.96 -5.63
CA LYS A 15 0.59 18.34 -6.14
C LYS A 15 1.75 19.32 -6.12
N ALA A 16 1.53 20.57 -6.55
CA ALA A 16 2.55 21.61 -6.51
C ALA A 16 3.01 21.92 -5.08
N LEU A 17 2.05 21.98 -4.13
CA LEU A 17 2.36 22.17 -2.72
C LEU A 17 3.19 21.00 -2.15
N ILE A 18 2.85 19.75 -2.49
CA ILE A 18 3.60 18.57 -2.06
C ILE A 18 5.04 18.59 -2.59
N GLU A 19 5.24 18.92 -3.86
CA GLU A 19 6.58 19.03 -4.46
C GLU A 19 7.42 20.13 -3.79
N TYR A 20 6.81 21.26 -3.44
CA TYR A 20 7.49 22.30 -2.66
C TYR A 20 7.88 21.79 -1.26
N LEU A 21 6.93 21.17 -0.55
CA LEU A 21 7.13 20.66 0.81
C LEU A 21 8.19 19.57 0.89
N LYS A 22 8.34 18.73 -0.16
CA LYS A 22 9.40 17.71 -0.26
C LYS A 22 10.82 18.27 -0.16
N ASN A 23 11.03 19.52 -0.57
CA ASN A 23 12.36 20.13 -0.60
C ASN A 23 12.77 20.73 0.75
N LEU A 24 11.88 20.75 1.74
CA LEU A 24 12.14 21.33 3.04
C LEU A 24 12.70 20.26 3.99
N PRO A 25 13.85 20.49 4.65
CA PRO A 25 14.55 19.47 5.43
C PRO A 25 13.86 19.08 6.75
N PHE A 26 12.78 19.77 7.11
CA PHE A 26 12.01 19.57 8.33
C PHE A 26 10.61 19.02 8.07
N VAL A 27 10.31 18.66 6.82
CA VAL A 27 9.00 18.12 6.43
C VAL A 27 9.12 16.62 6.21
N GLU A 28 8.33 15.86 6.96
CA GLU A 28 8.11 14.44 6.72
C GLU A 28 6.77 14.25 6.03
N ILE A 29 6.79 13.63 4.84
CA ILE A 29 5.57 13.32 4.10
C ILE A 29 5.19 11.89 4.42
N GLU A 30 4.28 11.74 5.38
CA GLU A 30 3.61 10.48 5.61
C GLU A 30 2.57 10.26 4.51
N ASN A 31 2.91 9.43 3.52
CA ASN A 31 1.92 8.96 2.57
C ASN A 31 0.91 8.07 3.30
N MET A 32 -0.19 8.65 3.78
CA MET A 32 -1.33 7.94 4.35
C MET A 32 -2.04 6.99 3.37
N SER A 33 -1.50 6.82 2.15
CA SER A 33 -1.80 5.65 1.31
C SER A 33 -1.35 4.33 1.93
N SER A 34 -0.60 4.37 3.03
CA SER A 34 -0.31 3.25 3.93
C SER A 34 -1.47 2.88 4.86
N LYS A 35 -2.70 3.37 4.60
CA LYS A 35 -3.87 2.56 4.97
C LYS A 35 -3.76 1.27 4.17
N LYS A 36 -3.22 0.23 4.84
CA LYS A 36 -3.17 -1.14 4.35
C LYS A 36 -4.47 -1.43 3.63
N ARG A 37 -4.41 -1.52 2.29
CA ARG A 37 -5.62 -1.68 1.47
C ARG A 37 -6.37 -2.94 1.83
N TYR A 38 -5.66 -3.88 2.43
CA TYR A 38 -6.14 -5.17 2.86
C TYR A 38 -5.79 -5.38 4.33
N ASN A 39 -6.43 -6.37 4.97
CA ASN A 39 -6.04 -6.78 6.32
C ASN A 39 -4.59 -7.32 6.31
N THR A 40 -4.03 -7.48 7.51
CA THR A 40 -2.64 -7.95 7.69
C THR A 40 -2.36 -9.29 7.03
N GLU A 41 -3.32 -10.21 7.06
CA GLU A 41 -3.20 -11.54 6.46
C GLU A 41 -3.12 -11.49 4.93
N THR A 42 -3.96 -10.65 4.32
CA THR A 42 -4.01 -10.50 2.86
C THR A 42 -2.77 -9.82 2.33
N GLU A 43 -2.25 -8.80 3.03
CA GLU A 43 -0.97 -8.19 2.64
C GLU A 43 0.19 -9.18 2.70
N LYS A 44 0.20 -10.03 3.73
CA LYS A 44 1.20 -11.08 3.85
C LYS A 44 1.11 -12.06 2.67
N ALA A 45 -0.09 -12.55 2.36
CA ALA A 45 -0.31 -13.44 1.22
C ALA A 45 0.12 -12.82 -0.12
N ILE A 46 -0.14 -11.53 -0.33
CA ILE A 46 0.31 -10.81 -1.54
C ILE A 46 1.84 -10.72 -1.60
N ASN A 47 2.49 -10.43 -0.48
CA ASN A 47 3.95 -10.33 -0.42
C ASN A 47 4.63 -11.69 -0.58
N ASP A 48 4.07 -12.75 0.01
CA ASP A 48 4.53 -14.13 -0.18
C ASP A 48 4.39 -14.56 -1.65
N ALA A 49 3.27 -14.21 -2.30
CA ALA A 49 3.08 -14.46 -3.73
C ALA A 49 4.08 -13.70 -4.61
N ARG A 50 4.33 -12.41 -4.32
CA ARG A 50 5.28 -11.57 -5.07
C ARG A 50 6.73 -12.00 -4.89
N SER A 51 7.08 -12.49 -3.70
CA SER A 51 8.43 -12.98 -3.39
C SER A 51 8.69 -14.39 -3.93
N GLY A 52 7.68 -15.04 -4.53
CA GLY A 52 7.79 -16.41 -5.05
C GLY A 52 7.77 -17.47 -3.96
N ASN A 53 7.42 -17.11 -2.72
CA ASN A 53 7.21 -18.06 -1.62
C ASN A 53 5.82 -18.72 -1.76
N THR A 54 5.62 -19.41 -2.89
CA THR A 54 4.37 -20.06 -3.28
C THR A 54 4.59 -21.54 -3.50
N TYR A 55 3.58 -22.34 -3.25
CA TYR A 55 3.58 -23.76 -3.62
C TYR A 55 3.02 -23.94 -5.04
N PRO A 56 3.68 -24.73 -5.90
CA PRO A 56 3.08 -25.11 -7.17
C PRO A 56 1.86 -25.98 -6.91
N THR A 57 0.73 -25.63 -7.52
CA THR A 57 -0.50 -26.42 -7.44
C THR A 57 -1.16 -26.51 -8.82
N ASN A 58 -1.90 -27.58 -9.06
CA ASN A 58 -2.69 -27.73 -10.29
C ASN A 58 -4.16 -27.30 -10.06
N LEU A 59 -4.90 -27.13 -11.16
CA LEU A 59 -6.28 -26.64 -11.11
C LEU A 59 -7.21 -27.62 -10.35
N GLU A 60 -6.98 -28.93 -10.44
CA GLU A 60 -7.82 -29.93 -9.79
C GLU A 60 -7.65 -29.94 -8.26
N GLU A 61 -6.41 -29.83 -7.79
CA GLU A 61 -6.06 -29.69 -6.37
C GLU A 61 -6.62 -28.41 -5.78
N LEU A 62 -6.47 -27.29 -6.49
CA LEU A 62 -7.03 -26.01 -6.06
C LEU A 62 -8.56 -26.09 -5.95
N ARG A 63 -9.24 -26.70 -6.91
CA ARG A 63 -10.70 -26.90 -6.85
C ARG A 63 -11.13 -27.73 -5.66
N LYS A 64 -10.38 -28.79 -5.31
CA LYS A 64 -10.68 -29.61 -4.11
C LYS A 64 -10.63 -28.79 -2.83
N GLN A 65 -9.75 -27.78 -2.73
CA GLN A 65 -9.64 -26.94 -1.53
C GLN A 65 -10.82 -25.96 -1.37
N PHE A 66 -11.46 -25.52 -2.46
CA PHE A 66 -12.56 -24.56 -2.42
C PHE A 66 -13.96 -25.19 -2.34
N TYR A 67 -14.11 -26.42 -2.84
CA TYR A 67 -15.41 -27.08 -3.00
C TYR A 67 -15.55 -28.37 -2.15
N SER A 68 -14.73 -28.55 -1.10
CA SER A 68 -14.84 -29.71 -0.20
C SER A 68 -16.02 -29.60 0.75
#